data_AF-A0A8B2NWD4-F1
#
_entry.id   AF-A0A8B2NWD4-F1
#
_cell.length_a   1.000
_cell.length_b   1.000
_cell.length_c   1.000
_cell.angle_alpha   90.00
_cell.angle_beta   90.00
_cell.angle_gamma   90.00
#
_symmetry.space_group_name_H-M   'P 1'
#
loop_
_entity.id
_entity.type
_entity.pdbx_description
1 polymer ?
#
loop_
_entity_poly.entity_id
_entity_poly.type
_entity_poly.pdbx_seq_one_letter_code
_entity_poly.pdbx_strand_id
1 'polypeptide(L)'
;MAAAGPGVKLFTALTIDQTAGLLRRSFSNMPDAYPAKGTKKIADTTITGHLLADAGPVLSDGREAVEANFYDHELIFSLGCESCLNVPITVAGEVIGSINLLHAAGHYTPERIEAAKALRLPAVAAFLIERQWGDALTV
;
A
#
# COMPACT_ATOMS: atom_id res chain seq x y z
N MET A 1 -15.55 20.98 -10.39
CA MET A 1 -14.22 20.60 -10.90
C MET A 1 -13.85 19.28 -10.26
N ALA A 2 -13.48 18.25 -11.04
CA ALA A 2 -12.93 17.04 -10.44
C ALA A 2 -11.63 17.42 -9.71
N ALA A 3 -11.55 17.14 -8.41
CA ALA A 3 -10.30 17.32 -7.68
C ALA A 3 -9.21 16.51 -8.39
N ALA A 4 -8.05 17.12 -8.64
CA ALA A 4 -6.91 16.37 -9.15
C ALA A 4 -6.64 15.20 -8.20
N GLY A 5 -6.54 13.98 -8.72
CA GLY A 5 -6.28 12.79 -7.90
C GLY A 5 -4.96 12.90 -7.12
N PRO A 6 -4.67 11.95 -6.21
CA PRO A 6 -3.49 12.03 -5.35
C PRO A 6 -2.17 12.19 -6.12
N GLY A 7 -2.13 11.75 -7.39
CA GLY A 7 -0.95 11.77 -8.25
C GLY A 7 0.04 10.70 -7.77
N VAL A 8 0.42 9.78 -8.65
CA VAL A 8 1.21 8.61 -8.25
C VAL A 8 2.20 8.26 -9.33
N LYS A 9 3.43 7.91 -8.92
CA LYS A 9 4.43 7.34 -9.83
C LYS A 9 4.36 5.81 -9.77
N LEU A 10 4.51 5.25 -8.58
CA LEU A 10 4.35 3.82 -8.32
C LEU A 10 3.11 3.59 -7.46
N PHE A 11 2.17 2.81 -7.98
CA PHE A 11 0.96 2.39 -7.29
C PHE A 11 0.98 0.87 -7.15
N THR A 12 0.76 0.38 -5.92
CA THR A 12 0.60 -1.05 -5.67
C THR A 12 -0.57 -1.31 -4.75
N ALA A 13 -1.17 -2.49 -4.89
CA ALA A 13 -2.20 -2.97 -3.99
C ALA A 13 -1.76 -4.30 -3.37
N LEU A 14 -1.90 -4.41 -2.06
CA LEU A 14 -1.58 -5.60 -1.28
C LEU A 14 -2.87 -6.12 -0.63
N THR A 15 -3.20 -7.39 -0.82
CA THR A 15 -4.20 -8.09 -0.03
C THR A 15 -3.53 -8.76 1.16
N ILE A 16 -4.21 -8.77 2.30
CA ILE A 16 -3.74 -9.33 3.57
C ILE A 16 -4.75 -10.37 4.05
N ASP A 17 -4.26 -11.50 4.54
CA ASP A 17 -4.98 -12.43 5.39
C ASP A 17 -4.30 -12.41 6.77
N GLN A 18 -4.95 -11.75 7.72
CA GLN A 18 -4.41 -11.62 9.08
C GLN A 18 -4.46 -12.93 9.86
N THR A 19 -5.40 -13.83 9.52
CA THR A 19 -5.53 -15.13 10.20
C THR A 19 -4.39 -16.06 9.78
N ALA A 20 -4.05 -16.07 8.49
CA ALA A 20 -2.92 -16.82 7.96
C ALA A 20 -1.57 -16.11 8.18
N GLY A 21 -1.58 -14.81 8.50
CA GLY A 21 -0.37 -13.99 8.61
C GLY A 21 0.32 -13.77 7.25
N LEU A 22 -0.47 -13.70 6.18
CA LEU A 22 0.01 -13.67 4.79
C LEU A 22 -0.41 -12.39 4.09
N LEU A 23 0.41 -11.96 3.13
CA LEU A 23 0.10 -10.88 2.21
C LEU A 23 0.50 -11.25 0.78
N ARG A 24 -0.19 -10.65 -0.19
CA ARG A 24 0.11 -10.78 -1.62
C ARG A 24 -0.05 -9.43 -2.30
N ARG A 25 0.79 -9.16 -3.29
CA ARG A 25 0.60 -8.02 -4.19
C ARG A 25 -0.40 -8.40 -5.27
N SER A 26 -1.60 -7.83 -5.20
CA SER A 26 -2.67 -8.06 -6.16
C SER A 26 -2.55 -7.18 -7.40
N PHE A 27 -1.92 -6.01 -7.27
CA PHE A 27 -1.71 -5.10 -8.38
C PHE A 27 -0.40 -4.30 -8.26
N SER A 28 0.18 -3.98 -9.41
CA SER A 28 1.26 -3.01 -9.57
C SER A 28 1.16 -2.35 -10.94
N ASN A 29 1.34 -1.03 -11.00
CA ASN A 29 1.50 -0.33 -12.28
C ASN A 29 2.93 -0.44 -12.85
N MET A 30 3.86 -1.03 -12.10
CA MET A 30 5.25 -1.33 -12.52
C MET A 30 5.57 -2.79 -12.20
N PRO A 31 4.98 -3.77 -12.90
CA PRO A 31 5.10 -5.19 -12.56
C PRO A 31 6.52 -5.76 -12.75
N ASP A 32 7.37 -5.13 -13.57
CA ASP A 32 8.76 -5.55 -13.74
C ASP A 32 9.59 -5.27 -12.48
N ALA A 33 9.36 -4.13 -11.82
CA ALA A 33 10.02 -3.77 -10.55
C ALA A 33 9.29 -4.36 -9.33
N TYR A 34 7.96 -4.35 -9.37
CA TYR A 34 7.09 -4.82 -8.29
C TYR A 34 6.10 -5.88 -8.81
N PRO A 35 6.54 -7.15 -8.96
CA PRO A 35 5.68 -8.21 -9.47
C PRO A 35 4.46 -8.45 -8.58
N ALA A 36 3.29 -8.59 -9.21
CA ALA A 36 2.08 -9.08 -8.57
C ALA A 36 2.11 -10.63 -8.48
N LYS A 37 3.16 -11.17 -7.87
CA LYS A 37 3.40 -12.62 -7.78
C LYS A 37 3.82 -13.04 -6.38
N GLY A 38 3.31 -14.19 -5.97
CA GLY A 38 3.69 -14.87 -4.74
C GLY A 38 3.02 -14.30 -3.49
N THR A 39 2.93 -15.15 -2.49
CA THR A 39 2.47 -14.80 -1.14
C THR A 39 3.68 -14.72 -0.23
N LYS A 40 3.69 -13.74 0.68
CA LYS A 40 4.75 -13.58 1.68
C LYS A 40 4.13 -13.51 3.07
N LYS A 41 4.90 -13.88 4.08
CA LYS A 41 4.50 -13.61 5.47
C LYS A 41 4.45 -12.10 5.70
N ILE A 42 3.50 -11.66 6.50
CA ILE A 42 3.48 -10.28 6.99
C ILE A 42 4.76 -10.09 7.82
N ALA A 43 5.59 -9.15 7.40
CA ALA A 43 6.77 -8.77 8.16
C ALA A 43 6.34 -7.95 9.39
N ASP A 44 6.97 -8.18 10.53
CA ASP A 44 6.79 -7.34 11.71
C ASP A 44 7.67 -6.09 11.57
N THR A 45 7.06 -5.00 11.13
CA THR A 45 7.72 -3.71 10.86
C THR A 45 6.89 -2.59 11.45
N THR A 46 7.50 -1.44 11.72
CA THR A 46 6.79 -0.26 12.20
C THR A 46 5.61 0.12 11.30
N ILE A 47 5.74 -0.02 9.98
CA ILE A 47 4.65 0.25 9.03
C ILE A 47 3.52 -0.77 9.16
N THR A 48 3.82 -2.06 9.15
CA THR A 48 2.78 -3.10 9.26
C THR A 48 2.09 -3.04 10.61
N GLY A 49 2.83 -2.75 11.69
CA GLY A 49 2.27 -2.50 13.01
C GLY A 49 1.26 -1.35 13.02
N HIS A 50 1.64 -0.15 12.52
CA HIS A 50 0.73 0.99 12.44
C HIS A 50 -0.49 0.74 11.53
N LEU A 51 -0.27 0.11 10.36
CA LEU A 51 -1.37 -0.20 9.44
C LEU A 51 -2.40 -1.10 10.10
N LEU A 52 -1.96 -2.14 10.81
CA LEU A 52 -2.83 -3.13 11.45
C LEU A 52 -3.48 -2.61 12.75
N ALA A 53 -2.82 -1.73 13.50
CA ALA A 53 -3.32 -1.21 14.77
C ALA A 53 -4.25 0.00 14.63
N ASP A 54 -3.87 1.00 13.83
CA ASP A 54 -4.53 2.32 13.85
C ASP A 54 -5.45 2.56 12.63
N ALA A 55 -5.36 1.71 11.59
CA ALA A 55 -6.12 1.83 10.34
C ALA A 55 -6.06 3.22 9.65
N GLY A 56 -5.05 4.03 9.98
CA GLY A 56 -4.78 5.34 9.39
C GLY A 56 -3.76 5.27 8.24
N PRO A 57 -3.75 6.23 7.29
CA PRO A 57 -2.67 6.32 6.33
C PRO A 57 -1.34 6.62 7.02
N VAL A 58 -0.28 5.95 6.58
CA VAL A 58 1.09 6.14 7.07
C VAL A 58 1.91 6.76 5.95
N LEU A 59 2.54 7.90 6.23
CA LEU A 59 3.43 8.59 5.30
C LEU A 59 4.88 8.47 5.77
N SER A 60 5.73 7.91 4.91
CA SER A 60 7.18 8.00 5.02
C SER A 60 7.69 8.99 3.98
N ASP A 61 7.98 10.23 4.39
CA ASP A 61 8.41 11.30 3.49
C ASP A 61 9.89 11.63 3.64
N GLY A 62 10.62 11.65 2.53
CA GLY A 62 12.06 11.80 2.48
C GLY A 62 12.81 10.46 2.56
N ARG A 63 14.07 10.48 2.08
CA ARG A 63 14.91 9.28 1.97
C ARG A 63 15.13 8.58 3.31
N GLU A 64 15.42 9.32 4.37
CA GLU A 64 15.65 8.75 5.71
C GLU A 64 14.43 7.98 6.22
N ALA A 65 13.23 8.55 6.06
CA ALA A 65 11.99 7.88 6.47
C ALA A 65 11.70 6.64 5.61
N VAL A 66 12.03 6.67 4.32
CA VAL A 66 11.87 5.52 3.42
C VAL A 66 12.88 4.42 3.76
N GLU A 67 14.15 4.75 3.98
CA GLU A 67 15.21 3.81 4.40
C GLU A 67 14.85 3.10 5.70
N ALA A 68 14.31 3.83 6.68
CA ALA A 68 13.94 3.28 7.99
C ALA A 68 12.77 2.28 7.91
N ASN A 69 11.91 2.38 6.90
CA ASN A 69 10.64 1.65 6.86
C ASN A 69 10.52 0.63 5.72
N PHE A 70 11.36 0.73 4.68
CA PHE A 70 11.29 -0.12 3.50
C PHE A 70 12.63 -0.80 3.25
N TYR A 71 12.65 -2.14 3.30
CA TYR A 71 13.85 -2.94 3.02
C TYR A 71 14.33 -2.79 1.58
N ASP A 72 13.42 -2.44 0.67
CA ASP A 72 13.66 -2.22 -0.76
C ASP A 72 13.82 -0.73 -1.11
N HIS A 73 14.23 0.11 -0.16
CA HIS A 73 14.42 1.55 -0.35
C HIS A 73 15.33 1.89 -1.55
N GLU A 74 16.39 1.11 -1.82
CA GLU A 74 17.24 1.33 -2.99
C GLU A 74 16.47 1.22 -4.31
N LEU A 75 15.57 0.23 -4.42
CA LEU A 75 14.69 0.08 -5.57
C LEU A 75 13.70 1.25 -5.65
N ILE A 76 13.08 1.62 -4.53
CA ILE A 76 12.17 2.78 -4.44
C ILE A 76 12.85 4.06 -4.95
N PHE A 77 14.10 4.31 -4.52
CA PHE A 77 14.90 5.45 -4.96
C PHE A 77 15.28 5.38 -6.43
N SER A 78 15.60 4.19 -6.96
CA SER A 78 15.91 4.02 -8.38
C SER A 78 14.71 4.37 -9.30
N LEU A 79 13.48 4.23 -8.79
CA LEU A 79 12.26 4.66 -9.47
C LEU A 79 11.99 6.17 -9.29
N GLY A 80 12.84 6.88 -8.56
CA GLY A 80 12.68 8.30 -8.22
C GLY A 80 11.49 8.55 -7.30
N CYS A 81 11.24 7.63 -6.37
CA CYS A 81 10.28 7.80 -5.29
C CYS A 81 11.04 8.02 -3.98
N GLU A 82 10.63 8.99 -3.19
CA GLU A 82 11.18 9.30 -1.86
C GLU A 82 10.07 9.67 -0.86
N SER A 83 8.81 9.44 -1.25
CA SER A 83 7.62 9.68 -0.44
C SER A 83 6.67 8.51 -0.64
N CYS A 84 6.37 7.79 0.44
CA CYS A 84 5.58 6.56 0.43
C CYS A 84 4.35 6.73 1.32
N LEU A 85 3.16 6.72 0.71
CA LEU A 85 1.89 6.75 1.42
C LEU A 85 1.25 5.37 1.37
N ASN A 86 1.16 4.69 2.51
CA ASN A 86 0.43 3.44 2.68
C ASN A 86 -0.94 3.74 3.26
N VAL A 87 -1.99 3.40 2.52
CA VAL A 87 -3.38 3.59 2.96
C VAL A 87 -3.97 2.20 3.26
N PRO A 88 -4.29 1.90 4.54
CA PRO A 88 -4.92 0.64 4.90
C PRO A 88 -6.37 0.61 4.39
N ILE A 89 -6.80 -0.59 4.02
CA ILE A 89 -8.16 -0.89 3.58
C ILE A 89 -8.80 -1.79 4.63
N THR A 90 -9.84 -1.27 5.28
CA THR A 90 -10.47 -1.91 6.43
C THR A 90 -11.92 -2.28 6.13
N VAL A 91 -12.33 -3.48 6.49
CA VAL A 91 -13.72 -3.96 6.42
C VAL A 91 -14.07 -4.60 7.77
N ALA A 92 -15.20 -4.18 8.35
CA ALA A 92 -15.67 -4.70 9.65
C ALA A 92 -14.61 -4.66 10.78
N GLY A 93 -13.73 -3.64 10.78
CA GLY A 93 -12.65 -3.48 11.77
C GLY A 93 -11.38 -4.26 11.45
N GLU A 94 -11.35 -5.09 10.41
CA GLU A 94 -10.17 -5.84 9.97
C GLU A 94 -9.51 -5.13 8.78
N VAL A 95 -8.19 -4.92 8.84
CA VAL A 95 -7.39 -4.50 7.68
C VAL A 95 -7.25 -5.68 6.71
N ILE A 96 -7.90 -5.57 5.56
CA ILE A 96 -7.93 -6.61 4.53
C ILE A 96 -6.86 -6.41 3.45
N GLY A 97 -6.11 -5.31 3.53
CA GLY A 97 -5.06 -4.96 2.59
C GLY A 97 -4.58 -3.52 2.73
N SER A 98 -3.71 -3.10 1.83
CA SER A 98 -3.29 -1.72 1.68
C SER A 98 -3.17 -1.33 0.21
N ILE A 99 -3.43 -0.07 -0.08
CA ILE A 99 -2.97 0.56 -1.33
C ILE A 99 -1.77 1.44 -0.98
N ASN A 100 -0.72 1.36 -1.79
CA ASN A 100 0.52 2.08 -1.54
C ASN A 100 0.79 2.98 -2.72
N LEU A 101 0.93 4.28 -2.45
CA LEU A 101 1.16 5.31 -3.44
C LEU A 101 2.53 5.92 -3.18
N LEU A 102 3.40 5.88 -4.18
CA LEU A 102 4.77 6.37 -4.08
C LEU A 102 5.03 7.48 -5.11
N HIS A 103 5.78 8.48 -4.68
CA HIS A 103 6.19 9.62 -5.48
C HIS A 103 7.49 10.24 -4.94
N ALA A 104 8.00 11.30 -5.56
CA ALA A 104 9.13 12.09 -5.04
C ALA A 104 8.83 12.70 -3.66
N ALA A 105 9.89 13.06 -2.91
CA ALA A 105 9.79 13.68 -1.59
C ALA A 105 8.88 14.92 -1.57
N GLY A 106 8.15 15.13 -0.48
CA GLY A 106 7.25 16.26 -0.26
C GLY A 106 5.97 16.22 -1.09
N HIS A 107 5.70 15.15 -1.83
CA HIS A 107 4.55 15.09 -2.74
C HIS A 107 3.21 14.95 -2.01
N TYR A 108 3.11 14.14 -0.96
CA TYR A 108 1.83 13.88 -0.28
C TYR A 108 1.50 14.94 0.78
N THR A 109 0.97 16.08 0.32
CA THR A 109 0.36 17.10 1.18
C THR A 109 -0.92 16.58 1.84
N PRO A 110 -1.46 17.25 2.89
CA PRO A 110 -2.73 16.87 3.49
C PRO A 110 -3.88 16.70 2.48
N GLU A 111 -3.97 17.59 1.48
CA GLU A 111 -4.99 17.52 0.45
C GLU A 111 -4.86 16.27 -0.43
N ARG A 112 -3.63 15.88 -0.76
CA ARG A 112 -3.35 14.67 -1.55
C ARG A 112 -3.56 13.40 -0.73
N ILE A 113 -3.29 13.44 0.57
CA ILE A 113 -3.63 12.34 1.49
C ILE A 113 -5.16 12.15 1.54
N GLU A 114 -5.94 13.23 1.64
CA GLU A 114 -7.41 13.16 1.56
C GLU A 114 -7.88 12.61 0.21
N ALA A 115 -7.27 13.05 -0.89
CA ALA A 115 -7.56 12.50 -2.20
C ALA A 115 -7.22 10.99 -2.30
N ALA A 116 -6.14 10.53 -1.65
CA ALA A 116 -5.79 9.12 -1.59
C ALA A 116 -6.78 8.30 -0.74
N LYS A 117 -7.30 8.87 0.36
CA LYS A 117 -8.34 8.22 1.19
C LYS A 117 -9.62 7.95 0.40
N ALA A 118 -9.95 8.77 -0.60
CA ALA A 118 -11.11 8.53 -1.48
C ALA A 118 -11.00 7.22 -2.28
N LEU A 119 -9.79 6.66 -2.45
CA LEU A 119 -9.57 5.37 -3.11
C LEU A 119 -9.89 4.16 -2.22
N ARG A 120 -10.23 4.35 -0.94
CA ARG A 120 -10.53 3.24 -0.02
C ARG A 120 -11.73 2.41 -0.46
N LEU A 121 -12.84 3.04 -0.84
CA LEU A 121 -14.05 2.32 -1.27
C LEU A 121 -13.84 1.45 -2.52
N PRO A 122 -13.25 1.94 -3.62
CA PRO A 122 -12.97 1.08 -4.75
C PRO A 122 -11.96 -0.04 -4.41
N ALA A 123 -10.98 0.23 -3.53
CA ALA A 123 -10.06 -0.80 -3.06
C ALA A 123 -10.76 -1.88 -2.21
N VAL A 124 -11.72 -1.52 -1.34
CA VAL A 124 -12.56 -2.48 -0.61
C VAL A 124 -13.27 -3.40 -1.61
N ALA A 125 -13.92 -2.83 -2.62
CA ALA A 125 -14.63 -3.62 -3.62
C ALA A 125 -13.67 -4.59 -4.33
N ALA A 126 -12.53 -4.10 -4.83
CA ALA A 126 -11.54 -4.93 -5.50
C ALA A 126 -11.01 -6.07 -4.61
N PHE A 127 -10.69 -5.79 -3.34
CA PHE A 127 -10.15 -6.79 -2.42
C PHE A 127 -11.19 -7.82 -1.99
N LEU A 128 -12.46 -7.44 -1.82
CA LEU A 128 -13.52 -8.40 -1.52
C LEU A 128 -13.81 -9.31 -2.72
N ILE A 129 -13.79 -8.78 -3.95
CA ILE A 129 -13.91 -9.55 -5.19
C ILE A 129 -12.75 -10.56 -5.28
N GLU A 130 -11.52 -10.13 -5.01
CA GLU A 130 -10.34 -11.01 -5.00
C GLU A 130 -10.41 -12.07 -3.89
N ARG A 131 -10.88 -11.72 -2.68
CA ARG A 131 -11.07 -12.71 -1.60
C ARG A 131 -12.15 -13.74 -1.95
N GLN A 132 -13.19 -13.34 -2.68
CA GLN A 132 -14.32 -14.19 -3.02
C GLN A 132 -14.05 -15.12 -4.22
N TRP A 133 -13.29 -14.63 -5.21
CA TRP A 133 -13.10 -15.32 -6.50
C TRP A 133 -11.63 -15.49 -6.93
N GLY A 134 -10.69 -14.91 -6.21
CA GLY A 134 -9.26 -15.14 -6.42
C GLY A 134 -8.76 -16.37 -5.67
N ASP A 135 -7.53 -16.75 -5.97
CA ASP A 135 -6.87 -17.83 -5.24
C ASP A 135 -6.63 -17.43 -3.79
N ALA A 136 -6.89 -18.35 -2.87
CA ALA A 136 -6.55 -18.21 -1.46
C ALA A 136 -5.05 -17.88 -1.31
N LEU A 137 -4.70 -17.11 -0.26
CA LEU A 137 -3.30 -16.81 0.02
C LEU A 137 -2.61 -18.08 0.54
N THR A 138 -1.70 -18.63 -0.26
CA THR A 138 -0.87 -19.79 0.09
C THR A 138 0.60 -19.47 -0.20
N VAL A 139 1.51 -19.93 0.66
CA VAL A 139 2.98 -19.81 0.48
C VAL A 139 3.49 -20.88 -0.47
#